data_AF-A0A4Q4D1Y0-F1
#
_entry.id   AF-A0A4Q4D1Y0-F1
#
_cell.length_a   1.000
_cell.length_b   1.000
_cell.length_c   1.000
_cell.angle_alpha   90.00
_cell.angle_beta   90.00
_cell.angle_gamma   90.00
#
_symmetry.space_group_name_H-M   'P 1'
#
loop_
_entity.id
_entity.type
_entity.pdbx_description
1 polymer ?
#
loop_
_entity_poly.entity_id
_entity_poly.type
_entity_poly.pdbx_seq_one_letter_code
_entity_poly.pdbx_strand_id
1 'polypeptide(L)'
;MLNALGKLLGEVTTATLRYETPGASVARATQAAVADQLSDYVIPRLVQLDAPLLTVVGGSTGAGKSTLVNSLVGSRVTESGVLRPTTRSPVLVHHPDDAHWFQPDRILPDLPRTDQPSNDVSALRLAASPGVPRGLAILDAPDVDSIDAGNRA
;
A
#
# COMPACT_ATOMS: atom_id res chain seq x y z
N MET A 1 -20.47 6.33 12.80
CA MET A 1 -20.03 6.48 11.40
C MET A 1 -19.69 5.14 10.76
N LEU A 2 -18.81 4.34 11.35
CA LEU A 2 -18.38 3.04 10.80
C LEU A 2 -19.55 2.08 10.46
N ASN A 3 -20.51 1.90 11.37
CA ASN A 3 -21.70 1.07 11.12
C ASN A 3 -22.55 1.55 9.93
N ALA A 4 -22.64 2.87 9.71
CA ALA A 4 -23.41 3.42 8.60
C ALA A 4 -22.71 3.13 7.25
N LEU A 5 -21.38 3.22 7.21
CA LEU A 5 -20.59 2.88 6.02
C LEU A 5 -20.57 1.37 5.74
N GLY A 6 -20.50 0.53 6.79
CA GLY A 6 -20.65 -0.91 6.63
C GLY A 6 -22.02 -1.29 6.07
N LYS A 7 -23.09 -0.62 6.53
CA LYS A 7 -24.43 -0.80 5.97
C LYS A 7 -24.51 -0.36 4.51
N LEU A 8 -23.95 0.81 4.17
CA LEU A 8 -23.89 1.29 2.79
C LEU A 8 -23.14 0.32 1.87
N LEU A 9 -21.99 -0.21 2.30
CA LEU A 9 -21.24 -1.22 1.53
C LEU A 9 -22.12 -2.45 1.27
N GLY A 10 -22.85 -2.93 2.28
CA GLY A 10 -23.79 -4.04 2.12
C GLY A 10 -24.91 -3.72 1.12
N GLU A 11 -25.50 -2.54 1.18
CA GLU A 11 -26.56 -2.11 0.25
C GLU A 11 -26.02 -1.96 -1.19
N VAL A 12 -24.85 -1.35 -1.37
CA VAL A 12 -24.21 -1.19 -2.68
C VAL A 12 -23.85 -2.55 -3.28
N THR A 13 -23.27 -3.47 -2.51
CA THR A 13 -22.86 -4.79 -3.03
C THR A 13 -24.04 -5.70 -3.35
N THR A 14 -25.17 -5.56 -2.64
CA THR A 14 -26.37 -6.40 -2.86
C THR A 14 -27.36 -5.83 -3.88
N ALA A 15 -27.20 -4.57 -4.30
CA ALA A 15 -28.04 -3.95 -5.32
C ALA A 15 -27.95 -4.72 -6.66
N THR A 16 -29.08 -5.26 -7.13
CA THR A 16 -29.10 -6.06 -8.36
C THR A 16 -29.43 -5.21 -9.58
N LEU A 17 -28.46 -4.98 -10.47
CA LEU A 17 -28.63 -4.25 -11.73
C LEU A 17 -28.85 -5.21 -12.91
N ARG A 18 -29.98 -5.94 -12.89
CA ARG A 18 -30.27 -7.06 -13.81
C ARG A 18 -30.76 -6.65 -15.20
N TYR A 19 -31.39 -5.48 -15.32
CA TYR A 19 -31.97 -5.04 -16.58
C TYR A 19 -30.93 -4.39 -17.48
N GLU A 20 -30.87 -4.81 -18.74
CA GLU A 20 -30.04 -4.19 -19.77
C GLU A 20 -30.71 -2.93 -20.32
N THR A 21 -30.68 -1.86 -19.53
CA THR A 21 -31.15 -0.54 -19.93
C THR A 21 -29.98 0.33 -20.42
N PRO A 22 -30.24 1.40 -21.19
CA PRO A 22 -29.23 2.44 -21.41
C PRO A 22 -28.63 2.87 -20.07
N GLY A 23 -27.30 2.82 -19.94
CA GLY A 23 -26.57 3.14 -18.71
C GLY A 23 -26.33 1.98 -17.73
N ALA A 24 -26.82 0.76 -18.01
CA ALA A 24 -26.62 -0.40 -17.12
C ALA A 24 -25.13 -0.73 -16.91
N SER A 25 -24.31 -0.66 -17.96
CA SER A 25 -22.85 -0.87 -17.86
C SER A 25 -22.18 0.17 -16.96
N VAL A 26 -22.54 1.45 -17.11
CA VAL A 26 -22.02 2.56 -16.29
C VAL A 26 -22.43 2.35 -14.83
N ALA A 27 -23.69 2.04 -14.58
CA ALA A 27 -24.20 1.82 -13.22
C ALA A 27 -23.48 0.66 -12.51
N ARG A 28 -23.21 -0.45 -13.21
CA ARG A 28 -22.43 -1.58 -12.66
C ARG A 28 -20.98 -1.19 -12.39
N ALA A 29 -20.35 -0.43 -13.28
CA ALA A 29 -18.99 0.07 -13.07
C ALA A 29 -18.92 1.01 -11.86
N THR A 30 -19.92 1.90 -11.69
CA THR A 30 -20.02 2.77 -10.52
C THR A 30 -20.26 1.97 -9.24
N GLN A 31 -21.14 0.96 -9.27
CA GLN A 31 -21.39 0.08 -8.13
C GLN A 31 -20.11 -0.61 -7.66
N ALA A 32 -19.35 -1.19 -8.60
CA ALA A 32 -18.05 -1.81 -8.32
C ALA A 32 -17.08 -0.79 -7.71
N ALA A 33 -16.87 0.35 -8.37
CA ALA A 33 -15.95 1.38 -7.89
C ALA A 33 -16.30 1.91 -6.49
N VAL A 34 -17.59 2.07 -6.17
CA VAL A 34 -18.03 2.49 -4.83
C VAL A 34 -17.80 1.39 -3.80
N ALA A 35 -18.10 0.13 -4.13
CA ALA A 35 -17.86 -1.00 -3.24
C ALA A 35 -16.37 -1.15 -2.93
N ASP A 36 -15.51 -1.08 -3.95
CA ASP A 36 -14.05 -1.14 -3.83
C ASP A 36 -13.55 0.01 -2.96
N GLN A 37 -13.97 1.26 -3.24
CA GLN A 37 -13.55 2.41 -2.45
C GLN A 37 -13.96 2.30 -0.97
N LEU A 38 -15.16 1.81 -0.69
CA LEU A 38 -15.65 1.64 0.68
C LEU A 38 -14.93 0.52 1.42
N SER A 39 -14.72 -0.62 0.76
CA SER A 39 -14.15 -1.82 1.36
C SER A 39 -12.63 -1.77 1.48
N ASP A 40 -11.93 -1.23 0.48
CA ASP A 40 -10.47 -1.26 0.42
C ASP A 40 -9.81 -0.03 1.05
N TYR A 41 -10.53 1.10 1.10
CA TYR A 41 -9.96 2.36 1.57
C TYR A 41 -10.72 2.98 2.76
N VAL A 42 -11.99 3.34 2.58
CA VAL A 42 -12.70 4.18 3.56
C VAL A 42 -12.93 3.45 4.88
N ILE A 43 -13.49 2.25 4.86
CA ILE A 43 -13.76 1.48 6.08
C ILE A 43 -12.45 1.09 6.78
N PRO A 44 -11.45 0.50 6.10
CA PRO A 44 -10.16 0.18 6.72
C PRO A 44 -9.47 1.38 7.37
N ARG A 45 -9.60 2.58 6.77
CA ARG A 45 -9.07 3.83 7.32
C ARG A 45 -9.83 4.30 8.55
N LEU A 46 -11.16 4.18 8.57
CA LEU A 46 -11.97 4.59 9.71
C LEU A 46 -11.89 3.67 10.92
N VAL A 47 -11.64 2.37 10.70
CA VAL A 47 -11.34 1.44 11.80
C VAL A 47 -10.07 1.86 12.53
N GLN A 48 -9.11 2.46 11.81
CA GLN A 48 -7.81 2.81 12.34
C GLN A 48 -7.44 4.25 11.94
N LEU A 49 -8.22 5.22 12.42
CA LEU A 49 -7.96 6.65 12.18
C LEU A 49 -6.55 7.05 12.62
N ASP A 50 -6.05 6.43 13.69
CA ASP A 50 -4.74 6.69 14.28
C ASP A 50 -3.59 6.00 13.53
N ALA A 51 -3.89 5.10 12.57
CA ALA A 51 -2.85 4.49 11.75
C ALA A 51 -2.17 5.55 10.86
N PRO A 52 -0.85 5.42 10.60
CA PRO A 52 -0.16 6.29 9.67
C PRO A 52 -0.72 6.18 8.25
N LEU A 53 -0.67 7.30 7.52
CA LEU A 53 -0.91 7.32 6.08
C LEU A 53 0.22 6.57 5.36
N LEU A 54 -0.11 5.47 4.67
CA LEU A 54 0.85 4.77 3.82
C LEU A 54 0.90 5.43 2.44
N THR A 55 2.08 5.92 2.05
CA THR A 55 2.36 6.49 0.73
C THR A 55 3.26 5.55 -0.04
N VAL A 56 2.84 5.13 -1.23
CA VAL A 56 3.63 4.26 -2.11
C VAL A 56 4.31 5.12 -3.18
N VAL A 57 5.62 5.00 -3.31
CA VAL A 57 6.38 5.68 -4.38
C VAL A 57 6.43 4.75 -5.60
N GLY A 58 5.64 5.07 -6.62
CA GLY A 58 5.60 4.36 -7.90
C GLY A 58 6.46 5.01 -8.98
N GLY A 59 6.87 4.23 -9.99
CA GLY A 59 7.68 4.72 -11.11
C GLY A 59 8.57 3.63 -11.71
N SER A 60 9.02 3.82 -12.94
CA SER A 60 9.80 2.81 -13.66
C SER A 60 11.15 2.50 -12.99
N THR A 61 11.71 1.33 -13.30
CA THR A 61 13.06 0.95 -12.85
C THR A 61 14.09 1.99 -13.33
N GLY A 62 14.85 2.56 -12.38
CA GLY A 62 15.86 3.59 -12.65
C GLY A 62 15.35 5.04 -12.66
N ALA A 63 14.07 5.29 -12.38
CA ALA A 63 13.50 6.65 -12.31
C ALA A 63 13.95 7.48 -11.08
N GLY A 64 14.78 6.91 -10.21
CA GLY A 64 15.26 7.60 -9.00
C GLY A 64 14.32 7.53 -7.80
N LYS A 65 13.38 6.57 -7.74
CA LYS A 65 12.47 6.37 -6.60
C LYS A 65 13.20 6.34 -5.25
N SER A 66 14.24 5.52 -5.15
CA SER A 66 15.03 5.40 -3.93
C SER A 66 15.79 6.69 -3.57
N THR A 67 16.21 7.49 -4.57
CA THR A 67 16.78 8.82 -4.34
C THR A 67 15.75 9.79 -3.78
N LEU A 68 14.52 9.76 -4.29
CA LEU A 68 13.41 10.57 -3.78
C LEU A 68 13.03 10.16 -2.36
N VAL A 69 12.92 8.86 -2.09
CA VAL A 69 12.63 8.34 -0.74
C VAL A 69 13.73 8.75 0.24
N ASN A 70 15.00 8.53 -0.09
CA ASN A 70 16.12 8.94 0.77
C ASN A 70 16.15 10.46 1.01
N SER A 71 15.80 11.25 -0.02
CA SER A 71 15.70 12.71 0.10
C SER A 71 14.56 13.14 1.03
N LEU A 72 13.39 12.51 0.92
CA LEU A 72 12.23 12.77 1.78
C LEU A 72 12.49 12.36 3.24
N VAL A 73 13.19 11.26 3.44
CA VAL A 73 13.52 10.72 4.77
C VAL A 73 14.73 11.44 5.38
N GLY A 74 15.54 12.14 4.57
CA GLY A 74 16.75 12.83 5.01
C GLY A 74 17.91 11.89 5.40
N SER A 75 17.81 10.60 5.10
CA SER A 75 18.83 9.59 5.37
C SER A 75 18.76 8.46 4.35
N ARG A 76 19.86 7.72 4.21
CA ARG A 76 19.94 6.59 3.26
C ARG A 76 19.30 5.35 3.87
N VAL A 77 18.01 5.18 3.62
CA VAL A 77 17.20 4.04 4.07
C VAL A 77 17.03 2.98 2.99
N THR A 78 17.06 3.37 1.71
CA THR A 78 17.02 2.48 0.54
C THR A 78 18.32 2.58 -0.26
N GLU A 79 18.76 1.50 -0.89
CA GLU A 79 19.93 1.54 -1.75
C GLU A 79 19.60 2.23 -3.09
N SER A 80 20.18 3.40 -3.35
CA SER A 80 20.13 4.01 -4.69
C SER A 80 21.22 3.40 -5.57
N GLY A 81 20.89 2.44 -6.43
CA GLY A 81 21.82 1.81 -7.37
C GLY A 81 21.71 2.35 -8.80
N VAL A 82 22.79 2.26 -9.58
CA VAL A 82 22.83 2.51 -11.04
C VAL A 82 22.62 1.20 -11.84
N LEU A 83 22.77 0.04 -11.19
CA LEU A 83 22.60 -1.30 -11.78
C LEU A 83 21.19 -1.85 -11.47
N ARG A 84 20.52 -2.36 -12.50
CA ARG A 84 19.15 -2.90 -12.43
C ARG A 84 19.15 -4.33 -11.86
N PRO A 85 18.14 -4.74 -11.06
CA PRO A 85 17.09 -3.95 -10.40
C PRO A 85 17.56 -3.36 -9.06
N THR A 86 17.16 -2.12 -8.74
CA THR A 86 17.66 -1.35 -7.57
C THR A 86 16.87 -1.55 -6.28
N THR A 87 15.63 -2.03 -6.38
CA THR A 87 14.78 -2.35 -5.22
C THR A 87 14.32 -3.79 -5.42
N ARG A 88 15.03 -4.76 -4.86
CA ARG A 88 14.66 -6.19 -4.95
C ARG A 88 13.68 -6.59 -3.84
N SER A 89 13.77 -5.94 -2.70
CA SER A 89 12.87 -6.13 -1.56
C SER A 89 12.17 -4.80 -1.27
N PRO A 90 10.84 -4.77 -1.11
CA PRO A 90 10.14 -3.56 -0.75
C PRO A 90 10.64 -3.03 0.61
N VAL A 91 10.78 -1.71 0.73
CA VAL A 91 11.21 -1.04 1.97
C VAL A 91 10.11 -0.11 2.46
N LEU A 92 9.60 -0.36 3.65
CA LEU A 92 8.65 0.50 4.34
C LEU A 92 9.40 1.32 5.39
N VAL A 93 9.41 2.64 5.20
CA VAL A 93 10.05 3.60 6.09
C VAL A 93 8.97 4.27 6.93
N HIS A 94 9.14 4.32 8.26
CA HIS A 94 8.15 4.88 9.18
C HIS A 94 8.81 5.58 10.37
N HIS A 95 8.05 6.39 11.11
CA HIS A 95 8.52 6.96 12.38
C HIS A 95 8.67 5.84 13.44
N PRO A 96 9.69 5.86 14.32
CA PRO A 96 9.87 4.85 15.37
C PRO A 96 8.63 4.63 16.26
N ASP A 97 7.95 5.70 16.65
CA ASP A 97 6.73 5.62 17.49
C ASP A 97 5.53 4.94 16.79
N ASP A 98 5.55 4.91 15.46
CA ASP A 98 4.51 4.29 14.65
C ASP A 98 4.81 2.82 14.29
N ALA A 99 5.94 2.27 14.77
CA ALA A 99 6.40 0.92 14.43
C ALA A 99 5.33 -0.16 14.68
N HIS A 100 4.57 -0.03 15.76
CA HIS A 100 3.54 -0.98 16.14
C HIS A 100 2.41 -1.15 15.09
N TRP A 101 2.22 -0.17 14.20
CA TRP A 101 1.25 -0.25 13.11
C TRP A 101 1.70 -1.16 11.95
N PHE A 102 3.01 -1.43 11.84
CA PHE A 102 3.63 -2.18 10.72
C PHE A 102 4.11 -3.58 11.11
N GLN A 103 4.04 -3.92 12.39
CA GLN A 103 4.28 -5.27 12.91
C GLN A 103 3.21 -6.31 12.48
N PRO A 104 1.91 -5.96 12.30
CA PRO A 104 0.91 -6.90 11.79
C PRO A 104 1.05 -7.17 10.29
N ASP A 105 0.50 -8.30 9.83
CA ASP A 105 0.42 -8.72 8.41
C ASP A 105 -0.58 -7.88 7.57
N ARG A 106 -0.69 -6.56 7.80
CA ARG A 106 -1.73 -5.73 7.17
C ARG A 106 -1.30 -5.18 5.81
N ILE A 107 -0.02 -4.85 5.67
CA ILE A 107 0.57 -4.31 4.43
C ILE A 107 1.46 -5.39 3.87
N LEU A 108 1.16 -5.81 2.63
CA LEU A 108 1.80 -6.94 1.96
C LEU A 108 1.84 -8.18 2.89
N PRO A 109 0.67 -8.73 3.29
CA PRO A 109 0.54 -9.83 4.26
C PRO A 109 1.50 -10.99 3.95
N ASP A 110 1.61 -11.33 2.68
CA ASP A 110 2.37 -12.48 2.17
C ASP A 110 3.90 -12.31 2.24
N LEU A 111 4.39 -11.12 2.59
CA LEU A 111 5.83 -10.85 2.74
C LEU A 111 6.23 -10.83 4.22
N PRO A 112 7.02 -11.80 4.72
CA PRO A 112 7.61 -11.75 6.05
C PRO A 112 8.34 -10.42 6.31
N ARG A 113 8.27 -9.94 7.55
CA ARG A 113 8.88 -8.68 7.98
C ARG A 113 10.34 -8.91 8.39
N THR A 114 11.22 -7.99 8.02
CA THR A 114 12.62 -7.98 8.46
C THR A 114 13.10 -6.57 8.78
N ASP A 115 13.86 -6.41 9.84
CA ASP A 115 14.53 -5.15 10.16
C ASP A 115 15.91 -5.04 9.47
N GLN A 116 16.41 -6.16 8.95
CA GLN A 116 17.72 -6.23 8.33
C GLN A 116 17.66 -5.99 6.82
N PRO A 117 18.68 -5.34 6.24
CA PRO A 117 18.87 -5.35 4.80
C PRO A 117 19.01 -6.80 4.31
N SER A 118 18.05 -7.26 3.51
CA SER A 118 18.15 -8.53 2.80
C SER A 118 18.05 -8.27 1.30
N ASN A 119 18.68 -9.14 0.51
CA ASN A 119 18.49 -9.21 -0.93
C ASN A 119 17.33 -10.15 -1.31
N ASP A 120 16.63 -10.72 -0.32
CA ASP A 120 15.48 -11.60 -0.53
C ASP A 120 14.26 -10.81 -0.98
N VAL A 121 13.82 -11.08 -2.21
CA VAL A 121 12.62 -10.50 -2.83
C VAL A 121 11.35 -10.86 -2.05
N SER A 122 11.42 -11.86 -1.18
CA SER A 122 10.31 -12.43 -0.42
C SER A 122 10.04 -11.77 0.93
N ALA A 123 10.70 -10.66 1.29
CA ALA A 123 10.50 -10.00 2.58
C ALA A 123 10.27 -8.49 2.47
N LEU A 124 9.41 -7.95 3.34
CA LEU A 124 9.20 -6.52 3.54
C LEU A 124 10.19 -6.00 4.58
N ARG A 125 11.08 -5.09 4.18
CA ARG A 125 12.01 -4.46 5.12
C ARG A 125 11.35 -3.29 5.83
N LEU A 126 11.33 -3.32 7.16
CA LEU A 126 10.90 -2.19 7.99
C LEU A 126 12.12 -1.32 8.35
N ALA A 127 12.03 -0.01 8.09
CA ALA A 127 13.07 0.95 8.38
C ALA A 127 12.50 2.08 9.23
N ALA A 128 12.77 2.03 10.54
CA ALA A 128 12.42 3.12 11.45
C ALA A 128 13.35 4.32 11.23
N SER A 129 12.79 5.50 10.97
CA SER A 129 13.55 6.75 10.81
C SER A 129 12.79 7.92 11.43
N PRO A 130 13.39 8.69 12.36
CA PRO A 130 12.78 9.90 12.90
C PRO A 130 12.70 11.04 11.87
N GLY A 131 13.30 10.87 10.68
CA GLY A 131 13.14 11.80 9.56
C GLY A 131 11.77 11.69 8.87
N VAL A 132 11.01 10.61 9.10
CA VAL A 132 9.62 10.50 8.65
C VAL A 132 8.71 11.09 9.73
N PRO A 133 7.83 12.06 9.42
CA PRO A 133 6.87 12.58 10.38
C PRO A 133 5.94 11.49 10.95
N ARG A 134 5.55 11.63 12.22
CA ARG A 134 4.51 10.78 12.82
C ARG A 134 3.23 10.81 11.98
N GLY A 135 2.58 9.67 11.83
CA GLY A 135 1.38 9.51 11.02
C GLY A 135 1.64 9.40 9.51
N LEU A 136 2.90 9.26 9.08
CA LEU A 136 3.29 8.95 7.70
C LEU A 136 4.16 7.70 7.64
N ALA A 137 3.95 6.87 6.62
CA ALA A 137 4.89 5.84 6.20
C ALA A 137 5.07 5.87 4.68
N ILE A 138 6.29 5.57 4.23
CA ILE A 138 6.68 5.60 2.83
C ILE A 138 7.10 4.19 2.42
N LEU A 139 6.45 3.63 1.40
CA LEU A 139 6.80 2.35 0.80
C LEU A 139 7.55 2.58 -0.51
N ASP A 140 8.83 2.21 -0.54
CA ASP A 140 9.61 2.03 -1.77
C ASP A 140 9.38 0.60 -2.26
N ALA A 141 8.38 0.44 -3.15
CA ALA A 141 8.06 -0.86 -3.74
C ALA A 141 8.90 -1.11 -5.02
N PRO A 142 9.29 -2.36 -5.31
CA PRO A 142 9.68 -2.75 -6.67
C PRO A 142 8.54 -2.49 -7.66
N ASP A 143 8.80 -2.58 -8.97
CA ASP A 143 7.74 -2.43 -9.99
C ASP A 143 6.51 -3.26 -9.59
N VAL A 144 5.33 -2.64 -9.53
CA VAL A 144 4.08 -3.30 -9.06
C VAL A 144 3.77 -4.54 -9.90
N ASP A 145 4.21 -4.58 -11.16
CA ASP A 145 4.09 -5.74 -12.05
C ASP A 145 4.99 -6.94 -11.65
N SER A 146 6.01 -6.71 -10.82
CA SER A 146 6.99 -7.74 -10.41
C SER A 146 6.60 -8.51 -9.15
N ILE A 147 5.81 -7.90 -8.25
CA ILE A 147 5.27 -8.57 -7.06
C ILE A 147 4.11 -9.51 -7.40
N ASP A 148 3.33 -9.17 -8.43
CA ASP A 148 2.19 -9.98 -8.89
C ASP A 148 2.64 -11.24 -9.67
N ALA A 149 3.82 -11.21 -10.30
CA ALA A 149 4.37 -12.35 -11.04
C ALA A 149 4.91 -13.46 -10.14
N GLY A 150 5.37 -13.14 -8.93
CA GLY A 150 5.84 -14.12 -7.95
C GLY A 150 4.71 -14.83 -7.19
N ASN A 151 3.51 -14.22 -7.15
CA ASN A 151 2.38 -14.68 -6.33
C ASN A 151 1.30 -15.46 -7.14
N ARG A 152 1.59 -15.87 -8.39
CA ARG A 152 0.68 -16.64 -9.26
C ARG A 152 1.01 -18.14 -9.40
N ALA A 153 1.82 -18.72 -8.52
CA ALA A 153 2.15 -20.15 -8.55
C ALA A 153 1.32 -20.98 -7.57
#